data_AF-A0A0S9R246-F1
#
_entry.id   AF-A0A0S9R246-F1
#
_cell.length_a   1.000
_cell.length_b   1.000
_cell.length_c   1.000
_cell.angle_alpha   90.00
_cell.angle_beta   90.00
_cell.angle_gamma   90.00
#
_symmetry.space_group_name_H-M   'P 1'
#
loop_
_entity.id
_entity.type
_entity.pdbx_description
1 polymer ?
#
loop_
_entity_poly.entity_id
_entity_poly.type
_entity_poly.pdbx_seq_one_letter_code
_entity_poly.pdbx_strand_id
1 'polypeptide(L)' 'MTAPRFPLVRFREGYDAGEVDAFLADVEPRVTGRADGSVAALIREARFTPVRLRQGYDMGAVDAHLDALHARAERGSPRA' A
#
# COMPACT_ATOMS: atom_id res chain seq x y z
N MET A 1 11.84 7.87 7.48
CA MET A 1 11.57 6.52 6.95
C MET A 1 11.41 6.68 5.45
N THR A 2 12.06 5.84 4.63
CA THR A 2 12.14 6.07 3.18
C THR A 2 10.81 5.63 2.56
N ALA A 3 10.07 6.57 1.98
CA ALA A 3 8.90 6.28 1.16
C ALA A 3 9.28 5.25 0.08
N PRO A 4 8.51 4.18 -0.13
CA PRO A 4 8.74 3.29 -1.26
C PRO A 4 8.66 4.11 -2.55
N ARG A 5 9.74 4.05 -3.34
CA ARG A 5 9.88 4.78 -4.59
C ARG A 5 9.10 4.04 -5.68
N PHE A 6 7.79 4.22 -5.69
CA PHE A 6 6.98 3.75 -6.82
C PHE A 6 7.27 4.59 -8.08
N PRO A 7 7.15 4.02 -9.28
CA PRO A 7 7.28 4.77 -10.51
C PRO A 7 6.21 5.86 -10.56
N LEU A 8 6.62 7.09 -10.84
CA LEU A 8 5.72 8.22 -11.00
C LEU A 8 5.19 8.26 -12.43
N VAL A 9 3.87 8.28 -12.57
CA VAL A 9 3.21 8.49 -13.87
C VAL A 9 2.87 9.98 -14.01
N ARG A 10 3.31 10.59 -15.13
CA ARG A 10 3.05 12.02 -15.43
C ARG A 10 2.00 12.21 -16.53
N PHE A 11 1.73 11.16 -17.31
CA PHE A 11 0.81 11.18 -18.46
C PHE A 11 -0.36 10.18 -18.32
N ARG A 12 -0.49 9.52 -17.16
CA ARG A 12 -1.54 8.54 -16.87
C ARG A 12 -2.10 8.80 -15.48
N GLU A 13 -3.26 8.22 -15.23
CA GLU A 13 -3.88 8.21 -13.90
C GLU A 13 -2.98 7.42 -12.94
N GLY A 14 -2.66 8.03 -11.81
CA GLY A 14 -1.89 7.41 -10.73
C GLY A 14 -2.62 7.58 -9.40
N TYR A 15 -2.19 6.89 -8.36
CA TYR A 15 -2.68 7.14 -7.00
C TYR A 15 -1.95 8.34 -6.39
N ASP A 16 -2.63 9.08 -5.51
CA ASP A 16 -2.02 10.18 -4.78
C ASP A 16 -0.86 9.67 -3.92
N ALA A 17 0.33 10.19 -4.18
CA ALA A 17 1.54 9.73 -3.51
C ALA A 17 1.51 9.99 -2.00
N GLY A 18 0.89 11.09 -1.55
CA GLY A 18 0.78 11.42 -0.14
C GLY A 18 -0.18 10.49 0.59
N GLU A 19 -1.29 10.12 -0.04
CA GLU A 19 -2.26 9.17 0.52
C GLU A 19 -1.68 7.76 0.62
N VAL A 20 -0.97 7.30 -0.41
CA VAL A 20 -0.25 6.02 -0.40
C VAL A 20 0.83 6.02 0.69
N ASP A 21 1.62 7.10 0.80
CA ASP A 21 2.70 7.18 1.79
C ASP A 21 2.16 7.17 3.23
N ALA A 22 1.10 7.93 3.49
CA ALA A 22 0.45 7.97 4.79
C ALA A 22 -0.12 6.59 5.18
N PHE A 23 -0.72 5.89 4.22
CA PHE A 23 -1.23 4.54 4.44
C PHE A 23 -0.11 3.53 4.75
N LEU A 24 0.98 3.57 3.98
CA LEU A 24 2.11 2.66 4.19
C LEU A 24 2.82 2.93 5.51
N ALA A 25 2.97 4.20 5.91
CA ALA A 25 3.50 4.58 7.21
C ALA A 25 2.65 4.04 8.38
N ASP A 26 1.34 3.88 8.18
CA ASP A 26 0.41 3.34 9.16
C ASP A 26 0.38 1.79 9.17
N VAL A 27 0.53 1.16 8.01
CA VAL A 27 0.47 -0.31 7.84
C VAL A 27 1.79 -1.03 8.08
N GLU A 28 2.92 -0.52 7.58
CA GLU A 28 4.25 -1.13 7.74
C GLU A 28 4.59 -1.52 9.19
N PRO A 29 4.40 -0.65 10.21
CA PRO A 29 4.70 -1.01 11.59
C PRO A 29 3.77 -2.11 12.11
N ARG A 30 2.52 -2.19 11.63
CA ARG A 30 1.58 -3.27 12.02
C ARG A 30 1.98 -4.60 11.41
N VAL A 31 2.33 -4.62 10.12
CA VAL A 31 2.81 -5.83 9.43
C VAL A 31 4.12 -6.33 10.03
N THR A 32 5.02 -5.43 10.44
CA THR A 32 6.34 -5.81 10.99
C THR A 32 6.28 -6.18 12.47
N GLY A 33 5.43 -5.52 13.26
CA GLY A 33 5.34 -5.73 14.71
C GLY A 33 4.44 -6.90 15.11
N ARG A 34 3.21 -6.95 14.57
CA ARG A 34 2.22 -8.00 14.87
C ARG A 34 1.25 -8.12 13.71
N ALA A 35 1.73 -8.71 12.62
CA ALA A 35 0.88 -9.06 11.49
C ALA A 35 -0.24 -9.99 11.98
N ASP A 36 -1.47 -9.53 11.81
CA ASP A 36 -2.69 -10.28 12.09
C ASP A 36 -3.62 -10.19 10.88
N GLY A 37 -4.58 -11.11 10.74
CA GLY A 37 -5.53 -11.14 9.62
C GLY A 37 -6.34 -9.86 9.48
N SER A 38 -6.45 -9.08 10.56
CA SER A 38 -7.06 -7.74 10.56
C SER A 38 -6.26 -6.74 9.71
N VAL A 39 -4.92 -6.81 9.72
CA VAL A 39 -4.06 -5.95 8.87
C VAL A 39 -4.16 -6.36 7.41
N ALA A 40 -4.27 -7.66 7.16
CA ALA A 40 -4.47 -8.19 5.81
C ALA A 40 -5.79 -7.67 5.19
N ALA A 41 -6.90 -7.73 5.95
CA ALA A 41 -8.18 -7.16 5.53
C ALA A 41 -8.09 -5.65 5.25
N LEU A 42 -7.43 -4.90 6.13
CA LEU A 42 -7.24 -3.45 5.97
C LEU A 42 -6.48 -3.10 4.68
N ILE A 43 -5.43 -3.85 4.32
CA ILE A 43 -4.69 -3.66 3.06
C ILE A 43 -5.57 -3.94 1.85
N ARG A 44 -6.40 -5.00 1.91
CA ARG A 44 -7.31 -5.35 0.81
C ARG A 44 -8.44 -4.34 0.62
N GLU A 45 -8.91 -3.74 1.71
CA GLU A 45 -9.98 -2.74 1.69
C GLU A 45 -9.48 -1.32 1.41
N ALA A 46 -8.15 -1.10 1.43
CA ALA A 46 -7.54 0.18 1.13
C ALA A 46 -7.94 0.67 -0.27
N ARG A 47 -8.40 1.92 -0.35
CA ARG A 47 -8.74 2.57 -1.60
C ARG A 47 -8.05 3.91 -1.67
N PHE A 48 -7.38 4.14 -2.79
CA PHE A 48 -6.65 5.36 -3.02
C PHE A 48 -7.35 6.26 -4.03
N THR A 49 -7.19 7.57 -3.87
CA THR A 49 -7.72 8.60 -4.75
C THR A 49 -6.91 8.62 -6.05
N PRO A 50 -7.53 8.35 -7.22
CA PRO A 50 -6.85 8.47 -8.50
C PRO A 50 -6.67 9.95 -8.88
N VAL A 51 -5.44 10.36 -9.13
CA VAL A 51 -5.06 11.69 -9.62
C VAL A 51 -4.71 11.62 -11.11
N ARG A 52 -5.34 12.49 -11.91
CA ARG A 52 -5.16 12.53 -13.39
C ARG A 52 -4.35 13.74 -13.88
N LEU A 53 -4.30 14.80 -13.08
CA LEU A 53 -3.71 16.10 -13.43
C LEU A 53 -2.37 16.37 -12.73
N ARG A 54 -1.90 15.44 -11.90
CA ARG A 54 -0.70 15.58 -11.06
C ARG A 54 0.15 14.32 -11.16
N GLN A 55 1.43 14.42 -10.79
CA GLN A 55 2.27 13.24 -10.63
C GLN A 55 1.71 12.37 -9.49
N GLY A 56 1.23 11.20 -9.86
CA GLY A 56 0.83 10.15 -8.93
C GLY A 56 1.74 8.94 -9.05
N TYR A 57 1.68 8.05 -8.08
CA TYR A 57 2.30 6.74 -8.19
C TYR A 57 1.54 5.86 -9.17
N ASP A 58 2.26 5.05 -9.95
CA ASP A 58 1.66 4.08 -10.85
C ASP A 58 0.76 3.13 -10.06
N MET A 59 -0.52 3.07 -10.44
CA MET A 59 -1.51 2.25 -9.72
C MET A 59 -1.10 0.79 -9.69
N GLY A 60 -0.58 0.24 -10.80
CA GLY A 60 -0.15 -1.16 -10.86
C GLY A 60 1.03 -1.46 -9.95
N ALA A 61 1.99 -0.54 -9.84
CA ALA A 61 3.11 -0.68 -8.91
C ALA A 61 2.68 -0.61 -7.44
N VAL A 62 1.71 0.27 -7.12
CA VAL A 62 1.13 0.38 -5.78
C VAL A 62 0.33 -0.88 -5.45
N ASP A 63 -0.57 -1.32 -6.34
CA ASP A 63 -1.38 -2.53 -6.18
C ASP A 63 -0.52 -3.77 -5.97
N ALA A 64 0.54 -3.94 -6.77
CA ALA A 64 1.48 -5.06 -6.61
C ALA A 64 2.20 -5.05 -5.25
N HIS A 65 2.50 -3.86 -4.72
CA HIS A 65 3.13 -3.73 -3.41
C HIS A 65 2.14 -4.02 -2.27
N LEU A 66 0.90 -3.56 -2.39
CA LEU A 66 -0.16 -3.87 -1.44
C LEU A 66 -0.46 -5.36 -1.40
N ASP A 67 -0.48 -6.04 -2.54
CA ASP A 67 -0.64 -7.50 -2.60
C ASP A 67 0.51 -8.23 -1.88
N ALA A 68 1.75 -7.77 -2.07
CA ALA A 68 2.90 -8.33 -1.36
C ALA A 68 2.83 -8.12 0.16
N LEU A 69 2.37 -6.95 0.62
CA LEU A 69 2.14 -6.65 2.03
C LEU A 69 1.00 -7.49 2.61
N HIS A 70 -0.10 -7.61 1.87
CA HIS A 70 -1.25 -8.44 2.24
C HIS A 70 -0.82 -9.90 2.42
N ALA A 71 -0.08 -10.46 1.46
CA ALA A 71 0.45 -11.82 1.57
C ALA A 71 1.43 -11.98 2.75
N ARG A 72 2.18 -10.93 3.10
CA ARG A 72 3.06 -10.95 4.28
C ARG A 72 2.26 -10.91 5.58
N ALA A 73 1.21 -10.11 5.65
CA ALA A 73 0.33 -10.03 6.80
C ALA A 73 -0.39 -11.36 7.05
N GLU A 74 -0.92 -12.00 5.99
CA GLU A 74 -1.54 -13.33 6.06
C GLU A 74 -0.58 -14.41 6.56
N ARG A 75 0.70 -14.37 6.15
CA ARG A 75 1.72 -15.31 6.61
C ARG A 75 2.14 -15.11 8.07
N GLY A 76 2.03 -13.87 8.57
CA GLY A 76 2.36 -13.51 9.95
C GLY A 76 1.29 -13.92 10.96
N SER A 77 0.06 -14.18 10.50
CA SER A 77 -0.98 -14.79 11.32
C SER A 77 -0.74 -16.29 11.47
N PRO A 78 -0.38 -16.81 12.65
CA PRO A 78 -0.69 -18.19 12.97
C PRO A 78 -2.21 -18.30 13.00
N ARG A 79 -2.78 -18.88 11.95
CA ARG A 79 -4.19 -19.24 11.88
C ARG A 79 -4.46 -20.18 13.07
N ALA A 80 -5.14 -19.67 14.09
CA ALA A 80 -5.64 -20.46 15.22
C ALA A 80 -6.88 -21.25 14.79
#